data_AF-A0A969D9T7-F1
#
_entry.id   AF-A0A969D9T7-F1
#
_cell.length_a   1.000
_cell.length_b   1.000
_cell.length_c   1.000
_cell.angle_alpha   90.00
_cell.angle_beta   90.00
_cell.angle_gamma   90.00
#
_symmetry.space_group_name_H-M   'P 1'
#
loop_
_entity.id
_entity.type
_entity.pdbx_description
1 polymer ?
#
loop_
_entity_poly.entity_id
_entity_poly.type
_entity_poly.pdbx_seq_one_letter_code
_entity_poly.pdbx_strand_id
1 'polypeptide(L)'
;MKLNYLAFLIFGVALTSVSTVVKAQSPDPETLTSIDCVGFSEPATSTDLAQAIAQVEVEQILLDLLVSESHPEAIALSQKQIDLEACLTQLQPEDEDTLVTAATTSAVEAKITELEQQYATDEITYTDDHPAQQFLLDGIEALRQRLATLQ
;
A
#
# COMPACT_ATOMS: atom_id res chain seq x y z
N MET A 1 6.24 -33.34 -21.75
CA MET A 1 5.08 -32.78 -21.01
C MET A 1 5.41 -31.33 -20.70
N LYS A 2 4.61 -30.39 -21.21
CA LYS A 2 4.79 -28.95 -21.00
C LYS A 2 3.99 -28.55 -19.75
N LEU A 3 4.63 -27.94 -18.75
CA LEU A 3 3.95 -27.17 -17.71
C LEU A 3 4.49 -25.75 -17.74
N ASN A 4 3.65 -24.85 -18.22
CA ASN A 4 3.80 -23.40 -18.23
C ASN A 4 2.45 -22.92 -17.67
N TYR A 5 2.41 -22.32 -16.48
CA TYR A 5 1.30 -21.46 -16.04
C TYR A 5 1.80 -20.55 -14.92
N LEU A 6 2.58 -19.55 -15.31
CA LEU A 6 2.81 -18.34 -14.52
C LEU A 6 1.73 -17.35 -14.97
N ALA A 7 0.63 -17.28 -14.22
CA ALA A 7 -0.46 -16.36 -14.51
C ALA A 7 -0.05 -14.96 -14.04
N PHE A 8 0.13 -14.09 -15.04
CA PHE A 8 0.27 -12.64 -14.94
C PHE A 8 -0.89 -12.02 -14.14
N LEU A 9 -0.60 -11.32 -13.05
CA LEU A 9 -1.45 -10.25 -12.51
C LEU A 9 -0.77 -8.92 -12.85
N ILE A 10 -0.97 -8.46 -14.08
CA ILE A 10 -0.65 -7.09 -14.48
C ILE A 10 -1.92 -6.26 -14.32
N PHE A 11 -1.97 -5.43 -13.29
CA PHE A 11 -2.89 -4.30 -13.23
C PHE A 11 -2.45 -3.25 -14.26
N GLY A 12 -3.00 -3.34 -15.46
CA GLY A 12 -2.81 -2.35 -16.52
C GLY A 12 -3.80 -1.21 -16.36
N VAL A 13 -3.36 -0.12 -15.72
CA VAL A 13 -4.06 1.17 -15.74
C VAL A 13 -4.03 1.72 -17.16
N ALA A 14 -5.20 2.06 -17.69
CA ALA A 14 -5.35 2.65 -19.02
C ALA A 14 -4.74 4.06 -19.07
N LEU A 15 -3.57 4.21 -19.70
CA LEU A 15 -3.06 5.51 -20.13
C LEU A 15 -3.60 5.84 -21.52
N THR A 16 -4.61 6.72 -21.57
CA THR A 16 -4.94 7.47 -22.78
C THR A 16 -4.20 8.80 -22.78
N SER A 17 -3.36 9.01 -23.78
CA SER A 17 -2.50 10.18 -23.93
C SER A 17 -3.26 11.41 -24.47
N VAL A 18 -2.84 12.60 -24.04
CA VAL A 18 -2.81 13.83 -24.86
C VAL A 18 -1.55 14.62 -24.50
N SER A 19 -0.76 14.98 -25.52
CA SER A 19 0.51 15.72 -25.42
C SER A 19 0.34 17.25 -25.52
N THR A 20 1.45 17.94 -25.23
CA THR A 20 1.85 19.34 -25.50
C THR A 20 1.57 20.31 -24.34
N VAL A 21 2.51 21.15 -23.88
CA VAL A 21 3.45 22.03 -24.60
C VAL A 21 4.78 22.20 -23.84
N VAL A 22 5.89 22.16 -24.58
CA VAL A 22 7.23 22.62 -24.16
C VAL A 22 7.27 24.15 -24.09
N LYS A 23 7.77 24.74 -22.99
CA LYS A 23 8.56 25.99 -23.05
C LYS A 23 9.48 26.16 -21.84
N ALA A 24 10.72 26.54 -22.17
CA ALA A 24 11.94 26.70 -21.37
C ALA A 24 11.82 27.53 -20.07
N GLN A 25 12.71 27.30 -19.09
CA GLN A 25 13.91 28.12 -18.83
C GLN A 25 14.75 27.52 -17.66
N SER A 26 16.07 27.60 -17.78
CA SER A 26 17.11 27.12 -16.84
C SER A 26 17.47 28.22 -15.80
N PRO A 27 18.48 28.06 -14.93
CA PRO A 27 18.45 27.58 -13.53
C PRO A 27 18.87 28.68 -12.52
N ASP A 28 18.52 28.58 -11.24
CA ASP A 28 19.36 29.03 -10.10
C ASP A 28 18.73 28.68 -8.73
N PRO A 29 19.48 28.77 -7.61
CA PRO A 29 19.47 27.79 -6.54
C PRO A 29 18.70 28.30 -5.32
N GLU A 30 18.59 27.46 -4.29
CA GLU A 30 17.84 27.69 -3.04
C GLU A 30 16.36 27.36 -3.13
N THR A 31 16.07 26.07 -3.06
CA THR A 31 14.80 25.62 -2.50
C THR A 31 15.14 24.61 -1.42
N LEU A 32 14.94 25.04 -0.16
CA LEU A 32 14.56 24.12 0.90
C LEU A 32 13.62 23.10 0.28
N THR A 33 13.94 21.82 0.43
CA THR A 33 13.19 20.71 -0.14
C THR A 33 11.75 20.78 0.34
N SER A 34 10.93 21.56 -0.37
CA SER A 34 9.50 21.44 -0.43
C SER A 34 9.30 20.02 -0.93
N ILE A 35 8.97 19.11 -0.02
CA ILE A 35 8.46 17.81 -0.40
C ILE A 35 7.12 18.15 -1.03
N ASP A 36 7.18 18.41 -2.33
CA ASP A 36 6.04 18.73 -3.15
C ASP A 36 5.14 17.50 -3.07
N CYS A 37 3.99 17.64 -2.40
CA CYS A 37 2.90 16.65 -2.40
C CYS A 37 2.31 16.40 -3.82
N VAL A 38 3.06 16.76 -4.87
CA VAL A 38 2.70 16.84 -6.29
C VAL A 38 2.66 15.46 -6.96
N GLY A 39 2.76 14.38 -6.19
CA GLY A 39 2.47 13.02 -6.67
C GLY A 39 0.97 12.72 -6.81
N PHE A 40 0.09 13.53 -6.22
CA PHE A 40 -1.36 13.40 -6.38
C PHE A 40 -1.86 14.37 -7.45
N SER A 41 -2.57 13.87 -8.45
CA SER A 41 -3.10 14.67 -9.57
C SER A 41 -4.27 15.60 -9.17
N GLU A 42 -4.66 15.59 -7.91
CA GLU A 42 -5.74 16.36 -7.28
C GLU A 42 -5.27 16.85 -5.89
N PRO A 43 -5.92 17.83 -5.23
CA PRO A 43 -5.54 18.15 -3.85
C PRO A 43 -5.89 16.98 -2.93
N ALA A 44 -4.90 16.14 -2.60
CA ALA A 44 -5.06 15.06 -1.62
C ALA A 44 -5.45 15.67 -0.28
N THR A 45 -6.56 15.21 0.30
CA THR A 45 -6.90 15.58 1.68
C THR A 45 -6.02 14.82 2.65
N SER A 46 -5.91 15.31 3.89
CA SER A 46 -5.23 14.58 4.97
C SER A 46 -5.85 13.20 5.21
N THR A 47 -7.16 13.06 5.00
CA THR A 47 -7.87 11.78 5.01
C THR A 47 -7.41 10.84 3.91
N ASP A 48 -7.23 11.34 2.68
CA ASP A 48 -6.78 10.52 1.55
C ASP A 48 -5.34 10.03 1.76
N LEU A 49 -4.48 10.89 2.33
CA LEU A 49 -3.10 10.53 2.67
C LEU A 49 -3.05 9.50 3.80
N ALA A 50 -3.82 9.69 4.88
CA ALA A 50 -3.93 8.71 5.96
C ALA A 50 -4.43 7.35 5.44
N GLN A 51 -5.40 7.36 4.52
CA GLN A 51 -5.88 6.14 3.88
C GLN A 51 -4.81 5.49 2.98
N ALA A 52 -4.02 6.28 2.26
CA ALA A 52 -2.91 5.76 1.45
C ALA A 52 -1.79 5.16 2.32
N ILE A 53 -1.47 5.78 3.47
CA ILE A 53 -0.52 5.25 4.46
C ILE A 53 -1.03 3.90 4.98
N ALA A 54 -2.28 3.84 5.41
CA ALA A 54 -2.93 2.63 5.88
C ALA A 54 -2.89 1.47 4.86
N GLN A 55 -3.09 1.78 3.58
CA GLN A 55 -3.00 0.77 2.51
C GLN A 55 -1.57 0.26 2.31
N VAL A 56 -0.59 1.16 2.30
CA VAL A 56 0.83 0.77 2.17
C VAL A 56 1.26 -0.11 3.33
N GLU A 57 0.81 0.20 4.55
CA GLU A 57 1.11 -0.60 5.73
C GLU A 57 0.51 -2.03 5.63
N VAL A 58 -0.74 -2.15 5.19
CA VAL A 58 -1.35 -3.46 4.92
C VAL A 58 -0.58 -4.23 3.86
N GLU A 59 -0.16 -3.56 2.78
CA GLU A 59 0.65 -4.19 1.72
C GLU A 59 2.01 -4.67 2.25
N GLN A 60 2.68 -3.89 3.09
CA GLN A 60 3.95 -4.27 3.72
C GLN A 60 3.78 -5.52 4.60
N ILE A 61 2.76 -5.55 5.46
CA ILE A 61 2.51 -6.70 6.35
C ILE A 61 2.37 -8.00 5.55
N LEU A 62 1.65 -7.96 4.42
CA LEU A 62 1.46 -9.14 3.58
C LEU A 62 2.70 -9.46 2.75
N LEU A 63 3.45 -8.46 2.32
CA LEU A 63 4.68 -8.64 1.55
C LEU A 63 5.80 -9.26 2.42
N ASP A 64 5.89 -8.89 3.69
CA ASP A 64 6.86 -9.43 4.65
C ASP A 64 6.72 -10.94 4.88
N LEU A 65 5.55 -11.51 4.60
CA LEU A 65 5.33 -12.96 4.61
C LEU A 65 6.00 -13.67 3.42
N LEU A 66 6.30 -12.94 2.34
CA LEU A 66 6.80 -13.50 1.08
C LEU A 66 8.27 -13.19 0.84
N VAL A 67 8.73 -12.01 1.25
CA VAL A 67 10.06 -11.50 0.90
C VAL A 67 10.75 -10.82 2.08
N SER A 68 12.08 -10.75 1.99
CA SER A 68 12.91 -9.96 2.90
C SER A 68 12.74 -8.46 2.64
N GLU A 69 12.93 -7.63 3.66
CA GLU A 69 12.92 -6.16 3.60
C GLU A 69 13.89 -5.58 2.54
N SER A 70 14.94 -6.33 2.19
CA SER A 70 15.89 -5.96 1.14
C SER A 70 15.37 -6.15 -0.29
N HIS A 71 14.16 -6.71 -0.45
CA HIS A 71 13.53 -6.91 -1.74
C HIS A 71 13.14 -5.55 -2.36
N PRO A 72 13.32 -5.34 -3.68
CA PRO A 72 13.03 -4.05 -4.31
C PRO A 72 11.61 -3.52 -4.06
N GLU A 73 10.62 -4.42 -3.99
CA GLU A 73 9.23 -4.04 -3.71
C GLU A 73 9.02 -3.57 -2.27
N ALA A 74 9.67 -4.22 -1.29
CA ALA A 74 9.62 -3.80 0.11
C ALA A 74 10.26 -2.42 0.29
N ILE A 75 11.42 -2.20 -0.34
CA ILE A 75 12.11 -0.90 -0.35
C ILE A 75 11.21 0.19 -0.97
N ALA A 76 10.53 -0.12 -2.08
CA ALA A 76 9.64 0.83 -2.74
C ALA A 76 8.42 1.20 -1.88
N LEU A 77 7.83 0.23 -1.17
CA LEU A 77 6.75 0.50 -0.22
C LEU A 77 7.21 1.31 0.97
N SER A 78 8.37 1.01 1.56
CA SER A 78 8.95 1.83 2.63
C SER A 78 9.18 3.28 2.18
N GLN A 79 9.71 3.48 0.98
CA GLN A 79 9.90 4.84 0.46
C GLN A 79 8.57 5.56 0.24
N LYS A 80 7.58 4.86 -0.33
CA LYS A 80 6.23 5.41 -0.54
C LYS A 80 5.58 5.80 0.79
N GLN A 81 5.76 5.01 1.84
CA GLN A 81 5.27 5.32 3.18
C GLN A 81 5.90 6.61 3.72
N ILE A 82 7.23 6.72 3.67
CA ILE A 82 7.98 7.91 4.12
C ILE A 82 7.49 9.17 3.39
N ASP A 83 7.29 9.08 2.07
CA ASP A 83 6.83 10.22 1.26
C ASP A 83 5.40 10.64 1.63
N LEU A 84 4.52 9.68 1.91
CA LEU A 84 3.14 9.95 2.32
C LEU A 84 3.05 10.55 3.72
N GLU A 85 3.79 10.00 4.69
CA GLU A 85 3.88 10.54 6.06
C GLU A 85 4.42 11.97 6.02
N ALA A 86 5.50 12.22 5.27
CA ALA A 86 6.05 13.56 5.13
C ALA A 86 5.06 14.56 4.50
N CYS A 87 4.19 14.12 3.59
CA CYS A 87 3.15 14.97 3.04
C CYS A 87 2.01 15.21 4.04
N LEU A 88 1.60 14.18 4.80
CA LEU A 88 0.56 14.29 5.80
C LEU A 88 0.98 15.23 6.94
N THR A 89 2.20 15.09 7.47
CA THR A 89 2.74 15.98 8.51
C THR A 89 2.76 17.45 8.05
N GLN A 90 3.04 17.72 6.77
CA GLN A 90 3.01 19.08 6.24
C GLN A 90 1.58 19.65 6.13
N LEU A 91 0.61 18.82 5.78
CA LEU A 91 -0.77 19.25 5.56
C LEU A 91 -1.58 19.34 6.87
N GLN A 92 -1.37 18.40 7.78
CA GLN A 92 -2.09 18.26 9.03
C GLN A 92 -1.17 17.71 10.13
N PRO A 93 -0.31 18.58 10.71
CA PRO A 93 0.58 18.18 11.81
C PRO A 93 -0.20 17.90 13.12
N GLU A 94 -1.41 18.42 13.26
CA GLU A 94 -2.28 18.18 14.40
C GLU A 94 -3.17 16.96 14.13
N ASP A 95 -3.19 16.00 15.05
CA ASP A 95 -3.97 14.75 14.97
C ASP A 95 -3.58 13.78 13.84
N GLU A 96 -2.39 13.92 13.25
CA GLU A 96 -1.84 12.97 12.27
C GLU A 96 -1.93 11.52 12.75
N ASP A 97 -1.38 11.23 13.94
CA ASP A 97 -1.37 9.90 14.53
C ASP A 97 -2.79 9.33 14.68
N THR A 98 -3.76 10.17 15.05
CA THR A 98 -5.16 9.75 15.22
C THR A 98 -5.79 9.41 13.87
N LEU A 99 -5.54 10.21 12.83
CA LEU A 99 -6.03 9.96 11.48
C LEU A 99 -5.43 8.70 10.89
N VAL A 100 -4.10 8.53 11.00
CA VAL A 100 -3.39 7.34 10.51
C VAL A 100 -3.86 6.11 11.26
N THR A 101 -3.94 6.16 12.60
CA THR A 101 -4.41 5.02 13.41
C THR A 101 -5.83 4.61 13.04
N ALA A 102 -6.75 5.56 12.86
CA ALA A 102 -8.12 5.28 12.45
C ALA A 102 -8.18 4.67 11.04
N ALA A 103 -7.41 5.23 10.11
CA ALA A 103 -7.32 4.73 8.74
C ALA A 103 -6.71 3.32 8.68
N THR A 104 -5.60 3.07 9.40
CA THR A 104 -4.96 1.75 9.50
C THR A 104 -5.89 0.74 10.14
N THR A 105 -6.59 1.09 11.22
CA THR A 105 -7.60 0.21 11.84
C THR A 105 -8.65 -0.22 10.82
N SER A 106 -9.24 0.74 10.10
CA SER A 106 -10.26 0.43 9.08
C SER A 106 -9.71 -0.40 7.92
N ALA A 107 -8.48 -0.12 7.46
CA ALA A 107 -7.86 -0.84 6.36
C ALA A 107 -7.52 -2.29 6.75
N VAL A 108 -7.00 -2.49 7.96
CA VAL A 108 -6.67 -3.81 8.51
C VAL A 108 -7.93 -4.66 8.68
N GLU A 109 -8.99 -4.11 9.28
CA GLU A 109 -10.28 -4.82 9.44
C GLU A 109 -10.89 -5.22 8.07
N ALA A 110 -10.86 -4.30 7.11
CA ALA A 110 -11.33 -4.56 5.76
C ALA A 110 -10.52 -5.68 5.08
N LYS A 111 -9.18 -5.64 5.20
CA LYS A 111 -8.32 -6.67 4.60
C LYS A 111 -8.49 -8.03 5.28
N ILE A 112 -8.64 -8.09 6.59
CA ILE A 112 -8.96 -9.36 7.30
C ILE A 112 -10.24 -9.97 6.71
N THR A 113 -11.29 -9.16 6.57
CA THR A 113 -12.57 -9.62 6.01
C THR A 113 -12.42 -10.14 4.57
N GLU A 114 -11.63 -9.45 3.74
CA GLU A 114 -11.34 -9.87 2.36
C GLU A 114 -10.59 -11.21 2.33
N LEU A 115 -9.55 -11.38 3.16
CA LEU A 115 -8.77 -12.61 3.22
C LEU A 115 -9.58 -13.79 3.77
N GLU A 116 -10.45 -13.56 4.76
CA GLU A 116 -11.38 -14.59 5.28
C GLU A 116 -12.38 -15.03 4.20
N GLN A 117 -12.91 -14.08 3.43
CA GLN A 117 -13.80 -14.39 2.31
C GLN A 117 -13.05 -15.19 1.23
N GLN A 118 -11.81 -14.81 0.93
CA GLN A 118 -10.98 -15.52 -0.03
C GLN A 118 -10.68 -16.94 0.45
N TYR A 119 -10.30 -17.12 1.73
CA TYR A 119 -10.05 -18.43 2.33
C TYR A 119 -11.26 -19.36 2.18
N ALA A 120 -12.45 -18.88 2.56
CA ALA A 120 -13.69 -19.65 2.47
C ALA A 120 -14.07 -19.99 1.01
N THR A 121 -13.74 -19.11 0.06
CA THR A 121 -13.96 -19.37 -1.37
C THR A 121 -12.98 -20.44 -1.88
N ASP A 122 -11.72 -20.34 -1.47
CA ASP A 122 -10.64 -21.21 -1.90
C ASP A 122 -10.71 -22.59 -1.23
N GLU A 123 -11.38 -22.74 -0.08
CA GLU A 123 -11.58 -24.01 0.65
C GLU A 123 -12.37 -25.03 -0.18
N ILE A 124 -13.16 -24.56 -1.15
CA ILE A 124 -13.86 -25.40 -2.11
C ILE A 124 -12.86 -26.14 -3.04
N THR A 125 -11.70 -25.53 -3.28
CA THR A 125 -10.69 -25.98 -4.25
C THR A 125 -9.46 -26.59 -3.58
N TYR A 126 -9.06 -26.05 -2.43
CA TYR A 126 -7.81 -26.34 -1.75
C TYR A 126 -8.06 -26.79 -0.31
N THR A 127 -7.31 -27.80 0.12
CA THR A 127 -7.25 -28.20 1.54
C THR A 127 -6.45 -27.19 2.35
N ASP A 128 -6.66 -27.16 3.67
CA ASP A 128 -5.97 -26.24 4.58
C ASP A 128 -4.43 -26.26 4.46
N ASP A 129 -3.84 -27.44 4.21
CA ASP A 129 -2.38 -27.59 4.05
C ASP A 129 -1.84 -27.02 2.72
N HIS A 130 -2.70 -26.52 1.83
CA HIS A 130 -2.26 -25.96 0.56
C HIS A 130 -1.53 -24.63 0.81
N PRO A 131 -0.39 -24.36 0.13
CA PRO A 131 0.41 -23.16 0.40
C PRO A 131 -0.36 -21.85 0.22
N ALA A 132 -1.32 -21.79 -0.71
CA ALA A 132 -2.18 -20.61 -0.85
C ALA A 132 -3.11 -20.41 0.36
N GLN A 133 -3.63 -21.48 0.96
CA GLN A 133 -4.47 -21.38 2.17
C GLN A 133 -3.64 -20.97 3.39
N GLN A 134 -2.43 -21.52 3.53
CA GLN A 134 -1.50 -21.13 4.59
C GLN A 134 -1.15 -19.64 4.49
N PHE A 135 -0.87 -19.13 3.29
CA PHE A 135 -0.61 -17.70 3.09
C PHE A 135 -1.78 -16.82 3.54
N LEU A 136 -3.03 -17.21 3.24
CA LEU A 136 -4.21 -16.47 3.68
C LEU A 136 -4.35 -16.48 5.20
N LEU A 137 -4.14 -17.64 5.85
CA LEU A 137 -4.18 -17.77 7.31
C LEU A 137 -3.09 -16.94 8.00
N ASP A 138 -1.85 -17.02 7.51
CA ASP A 138 -0.72 -16.23 8.02
C ASP A 138 -0.98 -14.73 7.86
N GLY A 139 -1.54 -14.32 6.71
CA GLY A 139 -1.94 -12.94 6.45
C GLY A 139 -3.02 -12.45 7.41
N ILE A 140 -4.07 -13.25 7.64
CA ILE A 140 -5.13 -12.94 8.60
C ILE A 140 -4.55 -12.82 10.02
N GLU A 141 -3.65 -13.72 10.42
CA GLU A 141 -3.02 -13.68 11.74
C GLU A 141 -2.16 -12.43 11.92
N ALA A 142 -1.28 -12.13 10.96
CA ALA A 142 -0.40 -10.97 11.01
C ALA A 142 -1.20 -9.65 11.11
N LEU A 143 -2.28 -9.53 10.33
CA LEU A 143 -3.17 -8.36 10.37
C LEU A 143 -3.94 -8.27 11.69
N ARG A 144 -4.38 -9.39 12.26
CA ARG A 144 -5.02 -9.40 13.60
C ARG A 144 -4.05 -8.99 14.70
N GLN A 145 -2.79 -9.43 14.63
CA GLN A 145 -1.75 -8.99 15.55
C GLN A 145 -1.54 -7.48 15.43
N ARG A 146 -1.50 -6.94 14.21
CA ARG A 146 -1.40 -5.49 14.00
C ARG A 146 -2.60 -4.75 14.58
N LEU A 147 -3.82 -5.21 14.33
CA LEU A 147 -5.05 -4.60 14.87
C LEU A 147 -5.01 -4.51 16.41
N ALA A 148 -4.51 -5.55 17.08
CA ALA A 148 -4.38 -5.58 18.54
C ALA A 148 -3.38 -4.55 19.10
N THR A 149 -2.48 -4.02 18.27
CA THR A 149 -1.52 -2.97 18.67
C THR A 149 -2.02 -1.54 18.40
N LEU A 150 -3.11 -1.40 17.64
CA LEU A 150 -3.74 -0.11 17.32
C LEU A 150 -4.84 0.28 18.33
N GLN A 151 -5.21 -0.64 19.22
CA GLN A 151 -6.28 -0.51 20.22
C GLN A 151 -5.73 -0.38 21.64
#